data_AF-A0AAV7FKV7-F1
#
_entry.id   AF-A0AAV7FKV7-F1
#
_cell.length_a   1.000
_cell.length_b   1.000
_cell.length_c   1.000
_cell.angle_alpha   90.00
_cell.angle_beta   90.00
_cell.angle_gamma   90.00
#
_symmetry.space_group_name_H-M   'P 1'
#
loop_
_entity.id
_entity.type
_entity.pdbx_description
1 polymer ?
#
loop_
_entity_poly.entity_id
_entity_poly.type
_entity_poly.pdbx_seq_one_letter_code
_entity_poly.pdbx_strand_id
1 'polypeptide(L)'
;MPSFKTFRIKKKLAKKMRQNRPIPHWIRMRTNNTIRYNAKRRHWRRTKLGISCHCNELRSVIMLFHILVNWGFFFDLCLINVGLPLIVSF
;
A
#
# COMPACT_ATOMS: atom_id res chain seq x y z
N MET A 1 -20.47 16.53 -5.80
CA MET A 1 -20.65 15.80 -4.52
C MET A 1 -19.39 15.03 -4.15
N PRO A 2 -19.03 14.92 -2.86
CA PRO A 2 -17.96 14.00 -2.43
C PRO A 2 -18.35 12.56 -2.77
N SER A 3 -17.38 11.72 -3.13
CA SER A 3 -17.67 10.34 -3.53
C SER A 3 -18.37 9.56 -2.41
N PHE A 4 -19.14 8.55 -2.80
CA PHE A 4 -19.64 7.54 -1.86
C PHE A 4 -18.44 6.82 -1.22
N LYS A 5 -18.36 6.87 0.11
CA LYS A 5 -17.29 6.28 0.93
C LYS A 5 -17.89 5.39 2.00
N THR A 6 -17.23 4.28 2.29
CA THR A 6 -17.64 3.39 3.37
C THR A 6 -17.49 4.05 4.74
N PHE A 7 -18.25 3.59 5.73
CA PHE A 7 -18.24 4.13 7.08
C PHE A 7 -16.86 4.07 7.76
N ARG A 8 -16.10 2.99 7.52
CA ARG A 8 -14.74 2.80 8.04
C ARG A 8 -13.79 3.91 7.55
N ILE A 9 -13.88 4.27 6.26
CA ILE A 9 -13.07 5.36 5.68
C ILE A 9 -13.48 6.71 6.28
N LYS A 10 -14.79 6.97 6.39
CA LYS A 10 -15.32 8.20 7.00
C LYS A 10 -14.81 8.37 8.45
N LYS A 11 -14.84 7.31 9.26
CA LYS A 11 -14.27 7.31 10.62
C LYS A 11 -12.77 7.67 10.63
N LYS A 12 -11.97 7.07 9.75
CA LYS A 12 -10.53 7.36 9.63
C LYS A 12 -10.28 8.82 9.25
N LEU A 13 -11.02 9.35 8.27
CA LEU A 13 -10.93 10.74 7.84
C LEU A 13 -11.28 11.72 8.98
N ALA A 14 -12.39 11.46 9.68
CA ALA A 14 -12.81 12.27 10.82
C ALA A 14 -11.76 12.28 11.94
N LYS A 15 -11.15 11.11 12.27
CA LYS A 15 -10.07 11.03 13.26
C LYS A 15 -8.85 11.84 12.83
N LYS A 16 -8.43 11.76 11.56
CA LYS A 16 -7.28 12.51 11.04
C LYS A 16 -7.53 14.02 11.00
N MET A 17 -8.78 14.45 10.80
CA MET A 17 -9.16 15.87 10.95
C MET A 17 -9.04 16.32 12.42
N ARG A 18 -9.55 15.52 13.38
CA ARG A 18 -9.48 15.86 14.81
C ARG A 18 -8.04 15.92 15.34
N GLN A 19 -7.15 15.06 14.86
CA GLN A 19 -5.73 15.04 15.27
C GLN A 19 -4.93 16.26 14.77
N ASN A 20 -5.36 16.93 13.71
CA ASN A 20 -4.60 18.01 13.07
C ASN A 20 -4.83 19.38 13.74
N ARG A 21 -4.91 19.42 15.06
CA ARG A 21 -5.16 20.62 15.87
C ARG A 21 -3.85 21.16 16.48
N PRO A 22 -3.74 22.48 16.74
CA PRO A 22 -2.62 23.03 17.50
C PRO A 22 -2.70 22.58 18.97
N ILE A 23 -1.58 22.69 19.68
CA ILE A 23 -1.52 22.37 21.10
C ILE A 23 -2.31 23.41 21.90
N PRO A 24 -3.16 23.01 22.85
CA PRO A 24 -3.84 23.92 23.77
C PRO A 24 -2.86 24.79 24.56
N HIS A 25 -3.23 26.06 24.79
CA HIS A 25 -2.36 27.03 25.44
C HIS A 25 -1.98 26.62 26.88
N TRP A 26 -2.94 26.09 27.66
CA TRP A 26 -2.69 25.65 29.03
C TRP A 26 -1.65 24.53 29.15
N ILE A 27 -1.45 23.70 28.11
CA ILE A 27 -0.40 22.67 28.11
C ILE A 27 0.98 23.33 28.10
N ARG A 28 1.13 24.47 27.40
CA ARG A 28 2.40 25.20 27.38
C ARG A 28 2.75 25.81 28.73
N MET A 29 1.75 26.11 29.55
CA MET A 29 1.92 26.74 30.87
C MET A 29 2.19 25.74 31.99
N ARG A 30 2.06 24.43 31.75
CA ARG A 30 2.42 23.42 32.76
C ARG A 30 3.93 23.45 33.04
N THR A 31 4.33 23.06 34.24
CA THR A 31 5.74 22.95 34.65
C THR A 31 6.31 21.59 34.21
N ASN A 32 7.58 21.55 33.79
CA ASN A 32 8.32 20.34 33.35
C ASN A 32 7.83 19.71 32.03
N ASN A 33 7.40 20.51 31.06
CA ASN A 33 6.99 20.03 29.74
C ASN A 33 7.84 20.65 28.63
N THR A 34 8.49 19.79 27.84
CA THR A 34 9.35 20.16 26.71
C THR A 34 8.57 20.41 25.41
N ILE A 35 7.27 20.15 25.40
CA ILE A 35 6.42 20.14 24.21
C ILE A 35 5.99 21.59 23.86
N ARG A 36 6.54 22.15 22.77
CA ARG A 36 6.21 23.51 22.29
C ARG A 36 5.17 23.55 21.16
N TYR A 37 5.21 22.58 20.25
CA TYR A 37 4.34 22.50 19.07
C TYR A 37 4.01 21.05 18.71
N ASN A 38 2.95 20.85 17.93
CA ASN A 38 2.54 19.51 17.49
C ASN A 38 3.37 19.10 16.27
N ALA A 39 4.41 18.29 16.48
CA ALA A 39 5.28 17.80 15.41
C ALA A 39 4.54 16.94 14.36
N LYS A 40 3.40 16.32 14.73
CA LYS A 40 2.62 15.44 13.84
C LYS A 40 1.54 16.20 13.05
N ARG A 41 1.53 17.53 13.11
CA ARG A 41 0.59 18.36 12.34
C ARG A 41 0.86 18.19 10.84
N ARG A 42 -0.20 18.15 10.04
CA ARG A 42 -0.16 17.84 8.61
C ARG A 42 -0.83 18.93 7.79
N HIS A 43 -0.22 19.35 6.69
CA HIS A 43 -0.86 20.19 5.68
C HIS A 43 -1.35 19.35 4.49
N TRP A 44 -2.56 19.64 3.99
CA TRP A 44 -3.22 18.80 2.99
C TRP A 44 -2.58 18.84 1.60
N ARG A 45 -1.92 19.94 1.24
CA ARG A 45 -1.18 20.04 -0.02
C ARG A 45 0.12 19.23 0.03
N ARG A 46 0.90 19.37 1.12
CA ARG A 46 2.25 18.80 1.26
C ARG A 46 2.27 17.28 1.44
N THR A 47 1.42 16.71 2.30
CA THR A 47 1.45 15.27 2.61
C THR A 47 0.06 14.65 2.52
N LYS A 48 -0.09 13.55 1.77
CA LYS A 48 -1.38 12.86 1.56
C LYS A 48 -1.65 11.81 2.62
N LEU A 49 -2.94 11.47 2.81
CA LEU A 49 -3.37 10.54 3.86
C LEU A 49 -3.18 9.05 3.51
N GLY A 50 -2.85 8.74 2.25
CA GLY A 50 -2.64 7.35 1.79
C GLY A 50 -3.85 6.43 1.99
N ILE A 51 -5.05 6.99 2.16
CA ILE A 51 -6.27 6.19 2.37
C ILE A 51 -6.78 5.82 0.99
N SER A 52 -6.26 4.73 0.42
CA SER A 52 -6.82 4.13 -0.77
C SER A 52 -8.22 3.62 -0.45
N CYS A 53 -9.19 4.04 -1.27
CA CYS A 53 -10.48 3.37 -1.33
C CYS A 53 -10.21 2.10 -2.13
N HIS A 54 -9.86 1.00 -1.47
CA HIS A 54 -9.86 -0.29 -2.15
C HIS A 54 -11.32 -0.57 -2.54
N CYS A 55 -11.62 -0.39 -3.82
CA CYS A 55 -12.70 -1.14 -4.44
C CYS A 55 -12.19 -2.58 -4.47
N ASN A 56 -12.63 -3.38 -3.49
CA ASN A 56 -12.29 -4.79 -3.40
C ASN A 56 -13.02 -5.52 -4.54
N GLU A 57 -12.47 -5.44 -5.75
CA GLU A 57 -12.92 -6.32 -6.84
C GLU A 57 -11.79 -6.64 -7.83
N LEU A 58 -10.79 -5.76 -7.99
CA LEU A 58 -9.74 -5.96 -9.02
C LEU A 58 -8.32 -6.21 -8.49
N ARG A 59 -8.08 -6.17 -7.17
CA ARG A 59 -6.72 -6.37 -6.62
C ARG A 59 -6.35 -7.83 -6.35
N SER A 60 -7.33 -8.74 -6.22
CA SER A 60 -7.07 -10.17 -6.07
C SER A 60 -6.68 -10.82 -7.40
N VAL A 61 -7.31 -10.43 -8.51
CA VAL A 61 -7.08 -11.02 -9.83
C VAL A 61 -5.71 -10.66 -10.41
N ILE A 62 -5.26 -9.40 -10.24
CA ILE A 62 -3.95 -8.94 -10.73
C ILE A 62 -2.79 -9.55 -9.92
N MET A 63 -2.95 -9.70 -8.59
CA MET A 63 -1.94 -10.39 -7.77
C MET A 63 -1.85 -11.89 -8.11
N LEU A 64 -2.99 -12.55 -8.37
CA LEU A 64 -3.03 -13.93 -8.85
C LEU A 64 -2.42 -14.08 -10.26
N PHE A 65 -2.69 -13.14 -11.17
CA PHE A 65 -2.11 -13.15 -12.53
C PHE A 65 -0.58 -13.00 -12.50
N HIS A 66 -0.03 -12.18 -11.61
CA HIS A 66 1.42 -12.08 -11.44
C HIS A 66 2.06 -13.32 -10.79
N ILE A 67 1.35 -14.03 -9.90
CA ILE A 67 1.84 -15.30 -9.31
C ILE A 67 1.79 -16.42 -10.36
N LEU A 68 0.73 -16.48 -11.19
CA LEU A 68 0.58 -17.46 -12.26
C LEU A 68 1.56 -17.25 -13.41
N VAL A 69 1.93 -16.01 -13.73
CA VAL A 69 2.91 -15.70 -14.79
C VAL A 69 4.37 -15.90 -14.33
N ASN A 70 4.64 -15.82 -13.01
CA ASN A 70 6.00 -16.04 -12.47
C ASN A 70 6.26 -17.50 -12.04
N TRP A 71 5.22 -18.32 -11.88
CA TRP A 71 5.31 -19.78 -11.72
C TRP A 71 5.17 -20.49 -13.08
N GLY A 72 6.20 -20.33 -13.93
CA GLY A 72 6.70 -21.42 -14.78
C GLY A 72 5.76 -22.11 -15.77
N PHE A 73 5.07 -21.37 -16.65
CA PHE A 73 4.47 -21.95 -17.86
C PHE A 73 5.23 -21.51 -19.13
N PHE A 74 6.56 -21.63 -19.14
CA PHE A 74 7.35 -21.25 -20.32
C PHE A 74 8.55 -22.15 -20.67
N PHE A 75 8.77 -23.28 -20.02
CA PHE A 75 9.87 -24.16 -20.44
C PHE A 75 9.48 -25.62 -20.20
N ASP A 76 9.00 -26.27 -21.26
CA ASP A 76 9.25 -27.69 -21.61
C ASP A 76 8.21 -28.21 -22.61
N LEU A 77 8.03 -27.48 -23.72
CA LEU A 77 7.45 -28.04 -24.94
C LEU A 77 8.39 -27.80 -26.14
N CYS A 78 9.68 -28.05 -25.92
CA CYS A 78 10.69 -28.05 -26.98
C CYS A 78 11.57 -29.31 -26.86
N LEU A 79 10.94 -30.49 -26.75
CA LEU A 79 11.59 -31.78 -26.97
C LEU A 79 10.81 -32.58 -28.02
N ILE A 80 10.60 -31.95 -29.17
CA ILE A 80 10.21 -32.63 -30.42
C ILE A 80 11.29 -32.29 -31.46
N ASN A 81 12.06 -33.31 -31.83
CA ASN A 81 12.89 -33.42 -33.03
C ASN A 81 14.11 -32.49 -33.19
N VAL A 82 15.26 -32.86 -32.62
CA VAL A 82 16.53 -32.88 -33.38
C VAL A 82 17.36 -34.07 -32.89
N GLY A 83 17.49 -35.10 -33.74
CA GLY A 83 18.43 -36.20 -33.51
C GLY A 83 19.87 -35.71 -33.61
N LEU A 84 20.69 -36.10 -32.64
CA LEU A 84 22.15 -36.01 -32.71
C LEU A 84 22.73 -37.37 -32.29
N PRO A 85 23.68 -37.95 -33.06
CA PRO A 85 24.24 -39.27 -32.80
C PRO A 85 25.20 -39.25 -31.61
N LEU A 86 24.96 -40.13 -30.63
CA LEU A 86 25.93 -40.38 -29.56
C LEU A 86 27.07 -41.25 -30.12
N ILE A 87 28.20 -40.60 -30.31
CA ILE A 87 29.52 -41.19 -30.38
C ILE A 87 29.98 -41.49 -28.95
N VAL A 88 30.87 -42.48 -28.83
CA VAL A 88 31.72 -42.87 -27.70
C VAL A 88 31.10 -43.84 -26.67
N SER A 89 31.33 -45.14 -26.91
CA SER A 89 31.47 -46.15 -25.85
C SER A 89 32.90 -46.10 -25.31
N PHE A 90 33.02 -45.91 -23.99
CA PHE A 90 34.08 -46.42 -23.13
C PHE A 90 33.45 -46.77 -21.78
#